data_AF-A0A945CFR7-F1
#
_entry.id   AF-A0A945CFR7-F1
#
_cell.length_a   1.000
_cell.length_b   1.000
_cell.length_c   1.000
_cell.angle_alpha   90.00
_cell.angle_beta   90.00
_cell.angle_gamma   90.00
#
_symmetry.space_group_name_H-M   'P 1'
#
loop_
_entity.id
_entity.type
_entity.pdbx_description
1 polymer ?
#
loop_
_entity_poly.entity_id
_entity_poly.type
_entity_poly.pdbx_seq_one_letter_code
_entity_poly.pdbx_strand_id
1 'polypeptide(L)'
;MEKADVSTSVKNERLAVIVERCLESPAAYKLFDMLSAIAQLDLEAKVEYVAMVRESGAYTEEEIGAIERLIISGAAQYFKDVIDQVREEQVQREIADMLAV
;
A
#
# COMPACT_ATOMS: atom_id res chain seq x y z
N MET A 1 -9.76 -28.90 8.59
CA MET A 1 -8.81 -28.25 7.64
C MET A 1 -9.20 -26.77 7.54
N GLU A 2 -9.31 -26.08 8.69
CA GLU A 2 -10.12 -24.84 8.82
C GLU A 2 -9.33 -23.59 9.26
N LYS A 3 -8.06 -23.73 9.67
CA LYS A 3 -7.28 -22.58 10.18
C LYS A 3 -6.73 -21.66 9.08
N ALA A 4 -6.58 -22.15 7.85
CA ALA A 4 -6.05 -21.37 6.73
C ALA A 4 -7.09 -20.39 6.14
N ASP A 5 -8.37 -20.77 6.19
CA ASP A 5 -9.47 -20.04 5.56
C ASP A 5 -9.80 -18.74 6.32
N VAL A 6 -9.91 -18.83 7.65
CA VAL A 6 -10.15 -17.68 8.55
C VAL A 6 -9.00 -16.66 8.47
N SER A 7 -7.75 -17.13 8.38
CA SER A 7 -6.60 -16.23 8.28
C SER A 7 -6.57 -15.45 6.96
N THR A 8 -7.12 -16.02 5.88
CA THR A 8 -7.13 -15.39 4.56
C THR A 8 -8.26 -14.36 4.47
N SER A 9 -9.42 -14.66 5.05
CA SER A 9 -10.53 -13.70 5.18
C SER A 9 -10.11 -12.42 5.90
N VAL A 10 -9.47 -12.54 7.07
CA VAL A 10 -9.04 -11.38 7.87
C VAL A 10 -7.96 -10.54 7.16
N LYS A 11 -7.08 -11.18 6.37
CA LYS A 11 -6.09 -10.47 5.55
C LYS A 11 -6.77 -9.70 4.42
N ASN A 12 -7.76 -10.29 3.77
CA ASN A 12 -8.53 -9.65 2.70
C ASN A 12 -9.35 -8.47 3.22
N GLU A 13 -9.96 -8.58 4.41
CA GLU A 13 -10.70 -7.46 5.03
C GLU A 13 -9.77 -6.28 5.36
N ARG A 14 -8.59 -6.55 5.93
CA ARG A 14 -7.60 -5.49 6.20
C ARG A 14 -7.07 -4.85 4.91
N LEU A 15 -6.86 -5.66 3.88
CA LEU A 15 -6.46 -5.18 2.57
C LEU A 15 -7.54 -4.26 1.97
N ALA A 16 -8.82 -4.65 2.07
CA ALA A 16 -9.94 -3.83 1.61
C ALA A 16 -9.97 -2.45 2.29
N VAL A 17 -9.78 -2.39 3.61
CA VAL A 17 -9.72 -1.12 4.36
C VAL A 17 -8.57 -0.23 3.89
N ILE A 18 -7.40 -0.80 3.59
CA ILE A 18 -6.25 -0.05 3.08
C ILE A 18 -6.57 0.50 1.67
N VAL A 19 -7.16 -0.33 0.82
CA VAL A 19 -7.56 0.04 -0.54
C VAL A 19 -8.58 1.17 -0.51
N GLU A 20 -9.65 1.04 0.26
CA GLU A 20 -10.68 2.09 0.43
C GLU A 20 -10.06 3.42 0.83
N ARG A 21 -9.20 3.43 1.86
CA ARG A 21 -8.52 4.66 2.30
C ARG A 21 -7.64 5.29 1.22
N CYS A 22 -6.99 4.48 0.38
CA CYS A 22 -6.17 4.98 -0.71
C CYS A 22 -7.01 5.54 -1.87
N LEU A 23 -8.20 5.00 -2.10
CA LEU A 23 -9.15 5.52 -3.09
C LEU A 23 -9.78 6.85 -2.61
N GLU A 24 -10.04 6.99 -1.31
CA GLU A 24 -10.64 8.20 -0.72
C GLU A 24 -9.65 9.35 -0.51
N SER A 25 -8.35 9.06 -0.39
CA SER A 25 -7.32 10.06 -0.07
C SER A 25 -6.16 10.05 -1.07
N PRO A 26 -6.05 11.11 -1.91
CA PRO A 26 -4.92 11.26 -2.83
C PRO A 26 -3.55 11.27 -2.14
N ALA A 27 -3.49 11.74 -0.88
CA ALA A 27 -2.26 11.73 -0.08
C ALA A 27 -1.88 10.31 0.35
N ALA A 28 -2.86 9.48 0.74
CA ALA A 28 -2.62 8.08 1.09
C ALA A 28 -2.14 7.28 -0.12
N TYR A 29 -2.75 7.50 -1.29
CA TYR A 29 -2.30 6.89 -2.54
C TYR A 29 -0.85 7.25 -2.87
N LYS A 30 -0.49 8.54 -2.80
CA LYS A 30 0.88 9.02 -3.06
C LYS A 30 1.90 8.46 -2.08
N LEU A 31 1.53 8.30 -0.81
CA LEU A 31 2.38 7.66 0.18
C LEU A 31 2.68 6.21 -0.22
N PHE A 32 1.65 5.43 -0.56
CA PHE A 32 1.83 4.05 -0.98
C PHE A 32 2.62 3.93 -2.29
N ASP A 33 2.41 4.84 -3.24
CA ASP A 33 3.18 4.92 -4.48
C ASP A 33 4.67 5.17 -4.24
N MET A 34 4.99 6.07 -3.31
CA MET A 34 6.37 6.33 -2.90
C MET A 34 6.98 5.10 -2.20
N LEU A 35 6.27 4.52 -1.24
CA LEU A 35 6.74 3.34 -0.50
C LEU A 35 6.92 2.13 -1.42
N SER A 36 6.06 1.94 -2.41
CA SER A 36 6.23 0.87 -3.41
C SER A 36 7.46 1.09 -4.27
N ALA A 37 7.71 2.33 -4.71
CA ALA A 37 8.92 2.65 -5.47
C ALA A 37 10.20 2.35 -4.66
N ILE A 38 10.22 2.71 -3.37
CA ILE A 38 11.36 2.42 -2.48
C ILE A 38 11.49 0.92 -2.22
N ALA A 39 10.38 0.19 -2.11
CA ALA A 39 10.38 -1.25 -1.92
C ALA A 39 11.02 -2.02 -3.09
N GLN A 40 11.12 -1.42 -4.27
CA GLN A 40 11.82 -2.01 -5.42
C GLN A 40 13.32 -1.73 -5.46
N LEU A 41 13.83 -0.81 -4.63
CA LEU A 41 15.26 -0.51 -4.55
C LEU A 41 16.02 -1.65 -3.86
N ASP A 42 17.35 -1.59 -3.94
CA ASP A 42 18.20 -2.52 -3.20
C ASP A 42 18.11 -2.28 -1.68
N LEU A 43 18.69 -3.20 -0.91
CA LEU A 43 18.63 -3.14 0.55
C LEU A 43 19.35 -1.92 1.11
N GLU A 44 20.44 -1.47 0.47
CA GLU A 44 21.23 -0.32 0.92
C GLU A 44 20.38 0.96 0.84
N ALA A 45 19.74 1.20 -0.31
CA ALA A 45 18.85 2.33 -0.52
C ALA A 45 17.62 2.28 0.40
N LYS A 46 17.07 1.10 0.68
CA LYS A 46 15.97 0.93 1.65
C LYS A 46 16.38 1.34 3.06
N VAL A 47 17.56 0.91 3.50
CA VAL A 47 18.10 1.24 4.83
C VAL A 47 18.40 2.73 4.92
N GLU A 48 18.99 3.33 3.90
CA GLU A 48 19.24 4.77 3.82
C GLU A 48 17.93 5.56 3.92
N TYR A 49 16.87 5.13 3.22
CA TYR A 49 15.56 5.75 3.33
C TYR A 49 15.01 5.70 4.77
N VAL A 50 15.11 4.57 5.46
CA VAL A 50 14.64 4.45 6.86
C VAL A 50 15.45 5.37 7.79
N ALA A 51 16.75 5.49 7.56
CA ALA A 51 17.60 6.42 8.30
C ALA A 51 17.14 7.88 8.09
N MET A 52 16.90 8.29 6.84
CA MET A 52 16.37 9.63 6.53
C MET A 52 14.99 9.89 7.18
N VAL A 53 14.09 8.91 7.13
CA VAL A 53 12.76 9.01 7.77
C VAL A 53 12.92 9.19 9.29
N ARG A 54 13.81 8.43 9.91
CA ARG A 54 14.11 8.54 11.35
C ARG A 54 14.72 9.90 11.71
N GLU A 55 15.66 10.39 10.91
CA GLU A 55 16.31 11.70 11.12
C GLU A 55 15.35 12.88 10.93
N SER A 56 14.30 12.71 10.11
CA SER A 56 13.30 13.77 9.89
C SER A 56 12.53 14.16 11.15
N GLY A 57 12.44 13.25 12.14
CA GLY A 57 11.63 13.46 13.36
C GLY A 57 10.12 13.58 13.11
N ALA A 58 9.65 13.34 11.88
CA ALA A 58 8.25 13.50 11.49
C ALA A 58 7.37 12.30 11.89
N TYR A 59 7.99 11.17 12.23
CA TYR A 59 7.34 9.90 12.51
C TYR A 59 7.75 9.38 13.88
N THR A 60 6.83 8.71 14.55
CA THR A 60 7.11 7.95 15.76
C THR A 60 7.92 6.69 15.42
N GLU A 61 8.63 6.12 16.41
CA GLU A 61 9.37 4.87 16.23
C GLU A 61 8.49 3.70 15.75
N GLU A 62 7.22 3.67 16.17
CA GLU A 62 6.26 2.68 15.71
C GLU A 62 5.92 2.83 14.22
N GLU A 63 5.72 4.08 13.77
CA GLU A 63 5.47 4.40 12.36
C GLU A 63 6.70 4.12 11.49
N ILE A 64 7.90 4.48 11.97
CA ILE A 64 9.16 4.16 11.30
C ILE A 64 9.31 2.65 11.14
N GLY A 65 9.07 1.88 12.20
CA GLY A 65 9.10 0.41 12.14
C GLY A 65 8.01 -0.20 11.24
N ALA A 66 6.88 0.48 11.06
CA ALA A 66 5.87 0.07 10.08
C ALA A 66 6.33 0.35 8.65
N ILE A 67 6.88 1.54 8.39
CA ILE A 67 7.45 1.94 7.08
C ILE A 67 8.56 0.98 6.67
N GLU A 68 9.52 0.71 7.57
CA GLU A 68 10.63 -0.21 7.36
C GLU A 68 10.13 -1.60 6.97
N ARG A 69 9.18 -2.16 7.73
CA ARG A 69 8.59 -3.46 7.41
C ARG A 69 7.90 -3.47 6.06
N LEU A 70 7.17 -2.41 5.71
CA LEU A 70 6.46 -2.31 4.44
C LEU A 70 7.42 -2.34 3.24
N ILE A 71 8.54 -1.61 3.32
CA ILE A 71 9.51 -1.53 2.22
C ILE A 71 10.45 -2.74 2.15
N ILE A 72 10.90 -3.27 3.30
CA ILE A 72 11.85 -4.40 3.34
C ILE A 72 11.16 -5.70 2.92
N SER A 73 9.93 -5.94 3.38
CA SER A 73 9.19 -7.17 3.03
C SER A 73 8.63 -7.17 1.60
N GLY A 74 8.68 -6.04 0.90
CA GLY A 74 8.01 -5.86 -0.39
C GLY A 74 6.48 -5.71 -0.29
N ALA A 75 5.92 -5.70 0.92
CA ALA A 75 4.48 -5.56 1.12
C ALA A 75 3.93 -4.24 0.55
N ALA A 76 4.71 -3.16 0.57
CA ALA A 76 4.32 -1.90 -0.06
C ALA A 76 4.01 -2.06 -1.55
N GLN A 77 4.82 -2.84 -2.28
CA GLN A 77 4.58 -3.11 -3.70
C GLN A 77 3.30 -3.93 -3.89
N TYR A 78 3.14 -5.00 -3.12
CA TYR A 78 1.93 -5.84 -3.18
C TYR A 78 0.66 -5.01 -2.94
N PHE A 79 0.66 -4.15 -1.92
CA PHE A 79 -0.48 -3.28 -1.65
C PHE A 79 -0.73 -2.31 -2.81
N LYS A 80 0.31 -1.74 -3.40
CA LYS A 80 0.17 -0.83 -4.53
C LYS A 80 -0.45 -1.52 -5.75
N ASP A 81 -0.01 -2.72 -6.09
CA ASP A 81 -0.55 -3.48 -7.22
C ASP A 81 -2.07 -3.72 -7.06
N VAL A 82 -2.50 -4.08 -5.85
CA VAL A 82 -3.92 -4.27 -5.55
C VAL A 82 -4.70 -2.95 -5.61
N ILE A 83 -4.16 -1.87 -5.06
CA ILE A 83 -4.80 -0.54 -5.10
C ILE A 83 -4.96 -0.08 -6.56
N ASP A 84 -3.92 -0.23 -7.37
CA ASP A 84 -3.94 0.17 -8.78
C ASP A 84 -4.94 -0.65 -9.59
N GLN A 85 -5.01 -1.97 -9.37
CA GLN A 85 -6.00 -2.83 -10.00
C GLN A 85 -7.43 -2.36 -9.68
N VAL A 86 -7.75 -2.17 -8.40
CA VAL A 86 -9.11 -1.74 -8.00
C VAL A 86 -9.44 -0.35 -8.55
N ARG A 87 -8.46 0.55 -8.58
CA ARG A 87 -8.64 1.89 -9.14
C ARG A 87 -8.91 1.84 -10.64
N GLU A 88 -8.18 1.02 -11.39
CA GLU A 88 -8.40 0.83 -12.82
C GLU A 88 -9.79 0.24 -13.09
N GLU A 89 -10.21 -0.77 -12.32
CA GLU A 89 -11.54 -1.37 -12.41
C GLU A 89 -12.66 -0.35 -12.15
N GLN A 90 -12.49 0.56 -11.18
CA GLN A 90 -13.45 1.65 -10.92
C GLN A 90 -13.55 2.59 -12.11
N VAL A 91 -12.42 3.05 -12.65
CA VAL A 91 -12.40 3.96 -13.80
C VAL A 91 -13.06 3.31 -15.03
N GLN A 92 -12.77 2.03 -15.30
CA GLN A 92 -13.39 1.30 -16.41
C GLN A 92 -14.90 1.18 -16.23
N ARG A 93 -15.37 0.95 -15.00
CA ARG A 93 -16.81 0.91 -14.69
C ARG A 93 -17.47 2.27 -14.89
N GLU A 94 -16.86 3.35 -14.40
CA GLU A 94 -17.35 4.71 -14.60
C GLU A 94 -17.44 5.08 -16.09
N ILE A 95 -16.43 4.71 -16.88
CA ILE A 95 -16.44 4.91 -18.34
C ILE A 95 -17.58 4.10 -18.99
N ALA A 96 -17.75 2.84 -18.61
CA ALA A 96 -18.83 2.00 -19.15
C ALA A 96 -20.22 2.57 -18.83
N ASP A 97 -20.42 3.06 -17.61
CA ASP A 97 -21.67 3.69 -17.18
C ASP A 97 -21.95 4.98 -17.98
N MET A 98 -20.90 5.77 -18.28
CA MET A 98 -21.04 6.97 -19.13
C MET A 98 -21.34 6.64 -20.60
N LEU A 99 -20.87 5.51 -21.12
CA LEU A 99 -21.09 5.06 -22.51
C LEU A 99 -22.39 4.27 -22.70
N ALA A 100 -22.99 3.78 -21.62
CA ALA A 100 -24.28 3.07 -21.62
C ALA A 100 -25.50 4.01 -21.69
N VAL A 101 -25.26 5.33 -21.71
CA VAL A 101 -26.24 6.42 -21.90
C VAL A 101 -26.25 6.86 -23.35
#